data_AF-A0A3C0IY23-F1
#
_entry.id   AF-A0A3C0IY23-F1
#
_cell.length_a   1.000
_cell.length_b   1.000
_cell.length_c   1.000
_cell.angle_alpha   90.00
_cell.angle_beta   90.00
_cell.angle_gamma   90.00
#
_symmetry.space_group_name_H-M   'P 1'
#
loop_
_entity.id
_entity.type
_entity.pdbx_description
1 polymer ?
#
loop_
_entity_poly.entity_id
_entity_poly.type
_entity_poly.pdbx_seq_one_letter_code
_entity_poly.pdbx_strand_id
1 'polypeptide(L)' 'GFAPDLDSNEKAIAVVVEAIEKAGFVPGKDVFVALDVAASELWRDGKYVLASEGKELDSAGLVDFYEALVSKYPIISI' A
#
# COMPACT_ATOMS: atom_id res chain seq x y z
N GLY A 1 13.51 7.99 -3.02
CA GLY A 1 12.33 7.68 -3.86
C GLY A 1 11.71 8.97 -4.36
N PHE A 2 10.69 8.87 -5.21
CA PHE A 2 9.83 10.00 -5.57
C PHE A 2 8.71 10.13 -4.53
N ALA A 3 8.24 11.35 -4.29
CA ALA A 3 7.15 11.65 -3.35
C ALA A 3 6.07 12.52 -4.03
N PRO A 4 5.38 12.00 -5.07
CA PRO A 4 4.27 12.70 -5.70
C PRO A 4 3.06 12.75 -4.77
N ASP A 5 2.21 13.75 -4.96
CA ASP A 5 0.90 13.77 -4.33
C ASP A 5 -0.02 12.74 -5.03
N LEU A 6 -0.68 11.88 -4.26
CA LEU A 6 -1.47 10.76 -4.76
C LEU A 6 -2.78 10.66 -4.01
N ASP A 7 -3.85 10.41 -4.77
CA ASP A 7 -5.22 10.40 -4.25
C ASP A 7 -5.55 9.21 -3.33
N SER A 8 -4.71 8.17 -3.29
CA SER A 8 -4.87 7.03 -2.37
C SER A 8 -3.57 6.24 -2.18
N ASN A 9 -3.50 5.45 -1.10
CA ASN A 9 -2.35 4.58 -0.85
C ASN A 9 -2.27 3.45 -1.90
N GLU A 10 -3.42 2.93 -2.34
CA GLU A 10 -3.50 1.92 -3.42
C GLU A 10 -2.94 2.48 -4.74
N LYS A 11 -3.15 3.76 -5.03
CA LYS A 11 -2.65 4.39 -6.26
C LYS A 11 -1.13 4.37 -6.33
N ALA A 12 -0.45 4.55 -5.20
CA ALA A 12 1.01 4.46 -5.14
C ALA A 12 1.53 3.08 -5.60
N ILE A 13 0.87 2.02 -5.13
CA ILE A 13 1.22 0.63 -5.48
C ILE A 13 0.93 0.39 -6.97
N ALA A 14 -0.22 0.85 -7.47
CA ALA A 14 -0.58 0.69 -8.88
C ALA A 14 0.43 1.37 -9.84
N VAL A 15 0.92 2.57 -9.49
CA VAL A 15 1.93 3.28 -10.29
C VAL A 15 3.26 2.52 -10.31
N VAL A 16 3.67 1.93 -9.19
CA VAL A 16 4.89 1.11 -9.14
C VAL A 16 4.73 -0.15 -10.01
N VAL A 17 3.58 -0.82 -9.94
CA VAL A 17 3.31 -2.01 -10.77
C VAL A 17 3.31 -1.65 -12.25
N GLU A 18 2.67 -0.54 -12.65
CA GLU A 18 2.70 -0.04 -14.02
C GLU A 18 4.13 0.25 -14.49
N ALA A 19 4.98 0.80 -13.61
CA ALA A 19 6.38 1.06 -13.93
C ALA A 19 7.19 -0.23 -14.14
N ILE A 20 6.93 -1.28 -13.35
CA ILE A 20 7.54 -2.61 -13.52
C ILE A 20 7.22 -3.17 -14.91
N GLU A 21 5.94 -3.11 -15.30
CA GLU A 21 5.49 -3.58 -16.61
C GLU A 21 6.11 -2.77 -17.76
N LYS A 22 6.14 -1.44 -17.64
CA LYS A 22 6.77 -0.54 -18.63
C LYS A 22 8.27 -0.76 -18.77
N ALA A 23 8.93 -1.24 -17.72
CA ALA A 23 10.34 -1.63 -17.76
C ALA A 23 10.57 -3.00 -18.41
N GLY A 24 9.50 -3.74 -18.75
CA GLY A 24 9.57 -5.04 -19.42
C GLY A 24 9.67 -6.25 -18.48
N PHE A 25 9.43 -6.05 -17.17
CA PHE A 25 9.42 -7.13 -16.18
C PHE A 25 8.00 -7.61 -15.88
N VAL A 26 7.85 -8.85 -15.43
CA VAL A 26 6.57 -9.42 -15.01
C VAL A 26 6.38 -9.22 -13.49
N PRO A 27 5.41 -8.40 -13.05
CA PRO A 27 5.08 -8.26 -11.63
C PRO A 27 4.65 -9.59 -11.01
N GLY A 28 5.12 -9.88 -9.80
CA GLY A 28 4.81 -11.14 -9.10
C GLY A 28 5.60 -12.35 -9.61
N LYS A 29 6.58 -12.14 -10.50
CA LYS A 29 7.52 -13.18 -10.96
C LYS A 29 8.95 -12.66 -10.95
N ASP A 30 9.19 -11.58 -11.67
CA ASP A 30 10.53 -10.99 -11.80
C ASP A 30 10.76 -9.92 -10.72
N VAL A 31 9.69 -9.19 -10.35
CA VAL A 31 9.72 -8.14 -9.33
C VAL A 31 8.48 -8.23 -8.43
N PHE A 32 8.69 -8.07 -7.14
CA PHE A 32 7.63 -8.02 -6.10
C PHE A 32 7.67 -6.67 -5.38
N VAL A 33 6.57 -6.33 -4.71
CA VAL A 33 6.43 -5.11 -3.91
C VAL A 33 6.57 -5.44 -2.42
N ALA A 34 7.21 -4.55 -1.68
CA ALA A 34 7.22 -4.55 -0.23
C ALA A 34 6.73 -3.20 0.27
N LEU A 35 5.94 -3.20 1.34
CA LEU A 35 5.45 -1.99 2.01
C LEU A 35 6.16 -1.85 3.36
N ASP A 36 6.52 -0.62 3.73
CA ASP A 36 6.81 -0.25 5.12
C ASP A 36 5.82 0.86 5.46
N VAL A 37 4.77 0.50 6.18
CA VAL A 37 3.66 1.43 6.47
C VAL A 37 3.99 2.33 7.66
N ALA A 38 4.99 1.96 8.47
CA ALA A 38 5.28 2.62 9.74
C ALA A 38 4.01 2.90 10.56
N ALA A 39 3.14 1.89 10.72
CA ALA A 39 1.76 2.05 11.21
C ALA A 39 1.63 2.76 12.57
N SER A 40 2.68 2.79 13.38
CA SER A 40 2.77 3.60 14.60
C SER A 40 2.52 5.09 14.36
N GLU A 41 2.96 5.64 13.22
CA GLU A 41 2.75 7.05 12.86
C GLU A 41 1.29 7.36 12.49
N LEU A 42 0.54 6.33 12.12
CA LEU A 42 -0.88 6.42 11.76
C LEU A 42 -1.79 6.27 12.99
N TRP A 43 -1.27 5.75 14.10
CA TRP A 43 -2.05 5.47 15.30
C TRP A 43 -2.38 6.75 16.08
N ARG A 44 -3.67 7.06 16.23
CA ARG A 44 -4.19 8.18 17.01
C ARG A 44 -5.45 7.77 17.75
N ASP A 45 -5.50 8.04 19.06
CA ASP A 45 -6.69 7.88 19.90
C ASP A 45 -7.41 6.52 19.77
N GLY A 46 -6.65 5.43 19.64
CA GLY A 46 -7.22 4.08 19.58
C GLY A 46 -7.52 3.57 18.17
N LYS A 47 -7.16 4.32 17.12
CA LYS A 47 -7.41 3.96 15.72
C LYS A 47 -6.22 4.30 14.82
N TYR A 48 -6.17 3.68 13.65
CA TYR A 48 -5.27 4.04 12.56
C TYR A 48 -5.95 5.02 11.61
N VAL A 49 -5.35 6.19 11.41
CA VAL A 49 -5.89 7.28 10.60
C VAL A 49 -5.18 7.33 9.25
N LEU A 50 -5.86 6.90 8.19
CA LEU A 50 -5.39 7.01 6.80
C LEU A 50 -5.85 8.35 6.23
N ALA A 51 -5.09 9.42 6.52
CA ALA A 51 -5.48 10.80 6.21
C ALA A 51 -5.70 11.05 4.71
N SER A 52 -4.89 10.43 3.84
CA SER A 52 -5.01 10.52 2.38
C SER A 52 -6.35 9.99 1.85
N GLU A 53 -6.99 9.09 2.59
CA GLU A 53 -8.26 8.45 2.21
C GLU A 53 -9.43 8.87 3.11
N GLY A 54 -9.19 9.72 4.12
CA GLY A 54 -10.19 10.12 5.11
C GLY A 54 -10.77 8.95 5.91
N LYS A 55 -10.00 7.88 6.13
CA LYS A 55 -10.45 6.66 6.83
C LYS A 55 -9.85 6.56 8.22
N GLU A 56 -10.65 6.03 9.14
CA GLU A 56 -10.20 5.59 10.46
C GLU A 56 -10.50 4.10 10.61
N LEU A 57 -9.50 3.31 10.98
CA LEU A 57 -9.59 1.86 11.08
C LEU A 57 -9.18 1.41 12.49
N ASP A 58 -9.82 0.37 13.01
CA ASP A 58 -9.25 -0.38 14.12
C ASP A 58 -8.21 -1.39 13.59
N SER A 59 -7.60 -2.18 14.48
CA SER A 59 -6.60 -3.17 14.07
C SER A 59 -7.14 -4.21 13.09
N ALA A 60 -8.40 -4.66 13.26
CA ALA A 60 -9.00 -5.63 12.36
C ALA A 60 -9.24 -5.03 10.97
N GLY A 61 -9.80 -3.82 10.91
CA GLY A 61 -10.02 -3.11 9.65
C GLY A 61 -8.72 -2.75 8.93
N LEU A 62 -7.63 -2.49 9.66
CA LEU A 62 -6.31 -2.28 9.05
C LEU A 62 -5.76 -3.57 8.43
N VAL A 63 -5.93 -4.71 9.11
CA VAL A 63 -5.55 -6.02 8.57
C VAL A 63 -6.37 -6.36 7.32
N ASP A 64 -7.69 -6.17 7.35
CA ASP A 64 -8.56 -6.38 6.19
C ASP A 64 -8.16 -5.48 5.01
N PHE A 65 -7.76 -4.24 5.30
CA PHE A 65 -7.24 -3.31 4.30
C PHE A 65 -5.96 -3.85 3.64
N TYR A 66 -5.00 -4.34 4.43
CA TYR A 66 -3.77 -4.94 3.89
C TYR A 66 -4.04 -6.23 3.13
N GLU A 67 -4.93 -7.10 3.61
CA GLU A 67 -5.33 -8.32 2.91
C GLU A 67 -5.91 -8.00 1.53
N ALA A 68 -6.78 -6.98 1.45
CA ALA A 68 -7.32 -6.52 0.18
C ALA A 68 -6.23 -6.05 -0.78
N LEU A 69 -5.19 -5.35 -0.29
CA LEU A 69 -4.05 -4.94 -1.13
C LEU A 69 -3.22 -6.14 -1.60
N VAL A 70 -2.87 -7.06 -0.70
CA VAL A 70 -2.09 -8.28 -1.03
C VAL A 70 -2.84 -9.16 -2.04
N SER A 71 -4.17 -9.22 -1.98
CA SER A 71 -4.97 -9.99 -2.93
C SER A 71 -4.94 -9.44 -4.37
N LYS A 72 -4.65 -8.14 -4.53
CA LYS A 72 -4.68 -7.44 -5.82
C LYS A 72 -3.30 -7.21 -6.42
N TYR A 73 -2.27 -7.09 -5.59
CA TYR A 73 -0.94 -6.67 -6.00
C TYR A 73 0.11 -7.68 -5.56
N PRO A 74 1.28 -7.76 -6.24
CA PRO A 74 2.34 -8.72 -5.92
C PRO A 74 3.14 -8.29 -4.68
N ILE A 75 2.46 -8.02 -3.57
CA ILE A 75 3.05 -7.64 -2.28
C ILE A 75 3.50 -8.92 -1.58
N ILE A 76 4.78 -9.00 -1.23
CA ILE A 76 5.37 -10.17 -0.56
C ILE A 76 5.84 -9.86 0.87
N SER A 77 5.86 -8.58 1.26
CA SER A 77 6.24 -8.11 2.59
C SER A 77 5.48 -6.84 2.94
N ILE A 78 5.03 -6.74 4.19
CA ILE A 78 4.45 -5.54 4.82
C ILE A 78 5.12 -5.38 6.19
#